data_AF-A0A8X8G7K2-F1
#
_entry.id   AF-A0A8X8G7K2-F1
#
_cell.length_a   1.000
_cell.length_b   1.000
_cell.length_c   1.000
_cell.angle_alpha   90.00
_cell.angle_beta   90.00
_cell.angle_gamma   90.00
#
_symmetry.space_group_name_H-M   'P 1'
#
loop_
_entity.id
_entity.type
_entity.pdbx_description
1 polymer ?
#
loop_
_entity_poly.entity_id
_entity_poly.type
_entity_poly.pdbx_seq_one_letter_code
_entity_poly.pdbx_strand_id
1 'polypeptide(L)'
;MNESSSNTSGNGFFGSREHYLAFRKAWKASCKERKQTALLFAIYALMRGKSLDTVFTPVTNPTKLANGQKPDGAKQEAIRALKSLDRAMTFNNTTWQTVRESLLAPFGGVEMERSFKAALWAALK
;
A
#
# COMPACT_ATOMS: atom_id res chain seq x y z
N MET A 1 -38.83 11.01 3.36
CA MET A 1 -37.55 11.23 4.07
C MET A 1 -36.46 10.74 3.14
N ASN A 2 -35.61 11.67 2.69
CA ASN A 2 -34.71 11.48 1.56
C ASN A 2 -33.62 10.45 1.85
N GLU A 3 -33.45 9.58 0.85
CA GLU A 3 -32.34 8.67 0.62
C GLU A 3 -31.00 9.40 0.78
N SER A 4 -30.21 8.99 1.78
CA SER A 4 -28.79 9.34 1.84
C SER A 4 -28.02 8.33 0.99
N SER A 5 -28.01 8.58 -0.32
CA SER A 5 -27.12 7.93 -1.28
C SER A 5 -25.67 8.16 -0.85
N SER A 6 -25.06 7.17 -0.20
CA SER A 6 -23.61 7.12 0.01
C SER A 6 -22.95 6.89 -1.35
N ASN A 7 -22.78 7.98 -2.08
CA ASN A 7 -21.93 8.04 -3.25
C ASN A 7 -20.50 7.71 -2.80
N THR A 8 -20.13 6.43 -2.90
CA THR A 8 -18.75 5.93 -2.79
C THR A 8 -17.97 6.39 -4.02
N SER A 9 -17.86 7.71 -4.19
CA SER A 9 -17.24 8.37 -5.33
C SER A 9 -15.73 8.23 -5.24
N GLY A 10 -15.17 7.12 -5.75
CA GLY A 10 -13.79 7.03 -6.30
C GLY A 10 -12.59 7.42 -5.43
N ASN A 11 -12.79 7.87 -4.18
CA ASN A 11 -11.76 8.44 -3.32
C ASN A 11 -11.13 7.41 -2.37
N GLY A 12 -11.51 6.12 -2.45
CA GLY A 12 -10.90 5.06 -1.66
C GLY A 12 -10.85 5.37 -0.16
N PHE A 13 -9.68 5.19 0.46
CA PHE A 13 -9.43 5.49 1.88
C PHE A 13 -9.18 6.98 2.17
N PHE A 14 -9.28 7.87 1.17
CA PHE A 14 -8.97 9.29 1.30
C PHE A 14 -10.23 10.08 1.66
N GLY A 15 -10.14 10.90 2.71
CA GLY A 15 -11.25 11.75 3.17
C GLY A 15 -11.63 12.89 2.22
N SER A 16 -10.78 13.22 1.23
CA SER A 16 -11.03 14.25 0.22
C SER A 16 -10.33 13.94 -1.10
N ARG A 17 -10.79 14.59 -2.18
CA ARG A 17 -10.16 14.48 -3.50
C ARG A 17 -8.77 15.10 -3.50
N GLU A 18 -8.58 16.20 -2.77
CA GLU A 18 -7.32 16.90 -2.60
C GLU A 18 -6.27 15.98 -1.98
N HIS A 19 -6.63 15.23 -0.94
CA HIS A 19 -5.75 14.25 -0.31
C HIS A 19 -5.37 13.11 -1.27
N TYR A 20 -6.32 12.59 -2.03
CA TYR A 20 -6.03 11.59 -3.06
C TYR A 20 -5.06 12.12 -4.12
N LEU A 21 -5.25 13.36 -4.60
CA LEU A 21 -4.36 13.99 -5.58
C LEU A 21 -2.96 14.25 -5.02
N ALA A 22 -2.86 14.71 -3.76
CA ALA A 22 -1.60 14.90 -3.06
C ALA A 22 -0.83 13.57 -2.93
N PHE A 23 -1.51 12.50 -2.50
CA PHE A 23 -0.96 11.15 -2.46
C PHE A 23 -0.46 10.68 -3.83
N ARG A 24 -1.27 10.84 -4.88
CA ARG A 24 -0.90 10.45 -6.25
C ARG A 24 0.32 11.22 -6.76
N LYS A 25 0.41 12.52 -6.44
CA LYS A 25 1.55 13.37 -6.80
C LYS A 25 2.82 12.93 -6.06
N ALA A 26 2.74 12.68 -4.76
CA ALA A 26 3.84 12.19 -3.94
C ALA A 26 4.36 10.84 -4.44
N TRP A 27 3.46 9.89 -4.71
CA TRP A 27 3.83 8.58 -5.26
C TRP A 27 4.54 8.71 -6.61
N LYS A 28 4.01 9.53 -7.52
CA LYS A 28 4.63 9.76 -8.83
C LYS A 28 6.02 10.39 -8.70
N ALA A 29 6.21 11.31 -7.76
CA ALA A 29 7.52 11.90 -7.49
C ALA A 29 8.49 10.84 -6.96
N SER A 30 8.08 10.05 -5.97
CA SER A 30 8.88 8.97 -5.42
C SER A 30 9.28 7.94 -6.48
N CYS A 31 8.39 7.55 -7.39
CA CYS A 31 8.70 6.60 -8.47
C CYS A 31 9.83 7.07 -9.40
N LYS A 32 10.06 8.39 -9.53
CA LYS A 32 11.18 8.90 -10.33
C LYS A 32 12.54 8.50 -9.75
N GLU A 33 12.61 8.26 -8.44
CA GLU A 33 13.83 7.87 -7.74
C GLU A 33 14.15 6.37 -7.88
N ARG A 34 13.21 5.54 -8.38
CA ARG A 34 13.37 4.10 -8.62
C ARG A 34 13.78 3.27 -7.38
N LYS A 35 13.36 3.68 -6.18
CA LYS A 35 13.65 3.00 -4.90
C LYS A 35 12.45 2.20 -4.33
N GLN A 36 11.50 1.85 -5.18
CA GLN A 36 10.22 1.27 -4.74
C GLN A 36 10.38 -0.21 -4.47
N THR A 37 10.10 -0.60 -3.23
CA THR A 37 10.07 -1.99 -2.80
C THR A 37 8.71 -2.62 -3.10
N ALA A 38 8.65 -3.96 -3.07
CA ALA A 38 7.38 -4.69 -3.19
C ALA A 38 6.36 -4.23 -2.13
N LEU A 39 6.83 -3.95 -0.90
CA LEU A 39 5.98 -3.39 0.16
C LEU A 39 5.36 -2.06 -0.26
N LEU A 40 6.14 -1.12 -0.81
CA LEU A 40 5.62 0.19 -1.23
C LEU A 40 4.57 0.07 -2.34
N PHE A 41 4.76 -0.84 -3.29
CA PHE A 41 3.75 -1.12 -4.32
C PHE A 41 2.47 -1.72 -3.73
N ALA A 42 2.59 -2.61 -2.75
CA ALA A 42 1.43 -3.17 -2.07
C ALA A 42 0.67 -2.09 -1.29
N ILE A 43 1.37 -1.26 -0.51
CA ILE A 43 0.76 -0.14 0.21
C ILE A 43 0.03 0.79 -0.76
N TYR A 44 0.66 1.16 -1.86
CA TYR A 44 0.05 1.98 -2.90
C TYR A 44 -1.24 1.36 -3.47
N ALA A 45 -1.24 0.04 -3.70
CA ALA A 45 -2.42 -0.71 -4.15
C ALA A 45 -3.56 -0.63 -3.13
N LEU A 46 -3.24 -0.93 -1.87
CA LEU A 46 -4.19 -0.96 -0.77
C LEU A 46 -4.81 0.42 -0.55
N MET A 47 -4.00 1.48 -0.50
CA MET A 47 -4.53 2.85 -0.32
C MET A 47 -5.47 3.27 -1.46
N ARG A 48 -5.35 2.65 -2.63
CA ARG A 48 -6.25 2.85 -3.77
C ARG A 48 -7.47 1.92 -3.79
N GLY A 49 -7.65 1.06 -2.79
CA GLY A 49 -8.70 0.05 -2.76
C GLY A 49 -8.53 -1.03 -3.83
N LYS A 50 -7.30 -1.31 -4.27
CA LYS A 50 -7.01 -2.36 -5.26
C LYS A 50 -6.57 -3.66 -4.61
N SER A 51 -6.97 -4.79 -5.21
CA SER A 51 -6.39 -6.09 -4.87
C SER A 51 -4.91 -6.14 -5.23
N LEU A 52 -4.12 -6.81 -4.38
CA LEU A 52 -2.70 -7.09 -4.64
C LEU A 52 -2.49 -7.93 -5.91
N ASP A 53 -3.48 -8.74 -6.31
CA ASP A 53 -3.44 -9.51 -7.56
C ASP A 53 -3.30 -8.64 -8.80
N THR A 54 -3.78 -7.40 -8.73
CA THR A 54 -3.70 -6.44 -9.84
C THR A 54 -2.37 -5.70 -9.93
N VAL A 55 -1.53 -5.83 -8.89
CA VAL A 55 -0.26 -5.11 -8.77
C VAL A 55 0.94 -6.03 -8.92
N PHE A 56 0.82 -7.28 -8.51
CA PHE A 56 1.85 -8.29 -8.68
C PHE A 56 1.49 -9.23 -9.82
N THR A 57 2.18 -9.09 -10.95
CA THR A 57 2.07 -10.04 -12.06
C THR A 57 2.91 -11.28 -11.76
N PRO A 58 2.34 -12.50 -11.86
CA PRO A 58 3.11 -13.72 -11.68
C PRO A 58 4.28 -13.82 -12.67
N VAL A 59 5.41 -14.36 -12.22
CA VAL A 59 6.53 -14.70 -13.11
C VAL A 59 6.13 -15.93 -13.93
N THR A 60 5.98 -15.76 -15.25
CA THR A 60 5.62 -16.83 -16.18
C THR A 60 6.77 -17.25 -17.10
N ASN A 61 7.88 -16.49 -17.11
CA ASN A 61 9.02 -16.78 -17.98
C ASN A 61 9.73 -18.07 -17.53
N PRO A 62 9.84 -19.10 -18.40
CA PRO A 62 10.37 -20.41 -18.01
C PRO A 62 11.84 -20.36 -17.58
N THR A 63 12.66 -19.51 -18.21
CA THR A 63 14.08 -19.32 -17.81
C THR A 63 14.18 -18.76 -16.39
N LYS A 64 13.32 -17.80 -16.03
CA LYS A 64 13.30 -17.23 -14.66
C LYS A 64 12.88 -18.26 -13.61
N LEU A 65 11.90 -19.10 -13.96
CA LEU A 65 11.43 -20.19 -13.10
C LEU A 65 12.50 -21.26 -12.93
N ALA A 66 13.19 -21.65 -14.01
CA ALA A 66 14.33 -22.56 -13.96
C ALA A 66 15.48 -22.02 -13.09
N ASN A 67 15.67 -20.70 -13.07
CA ASN A 67 16.64 -20.01 -12.21
C ASN A 67 16.14 -19.82 -10.75
N GLY A 68 15.08 -20.51 -10.34
CA GLY A 68 14.60 -20.54 -8.95
C GLY A 68 13.68 -19.39 -8.53
N GLN A 69 13.26 -18.53 -9.47
CA GLN A 69 12.22 -17.54 -9.14
C GLN A 69 10.86 -18.23 -8.96
N LYS A 70 10.09 -17.75 -7.98
CA LYS A 70 8.72 -18.23 -7.74
C LYS A 70 7.72 -17.34 -8.50
N PRO A 71 6.66 -17.90 -9.10
CA PRO A 71 5.63 -17.13 -9.79
C PRO A 71 5.11 -15.96 -8.94
N ASP A 72 4.75 -16.21 -7.68
CA ASP A 72 4.19 -15.20 -6.78
C ASP A 72 5.18 -14.65 -5.73
N GLY A 73 6.49 -14.81 -5.95
CA GLY A 73 7.50 -14.50 -4.94
C GLY A 73 7.42 -13.06 -4.40
N ALA A 74 7.25 -12.08 -5.29
CA ALA A 74 7.12 -10.67 -4.92
C ALA A 74 5.83 -10.38 -4.13
N LYS A 75 4.72 -11.00 -4.52
CA LYS A 75 3.43 -10.87 -3.80
C LYS A 75 3.52 -11.46 -2.40
N GLN A 76 4.11 -12.64 -2.27
CA GLN A 76 4.29 -13.31 -0.97
C GLN A 76 5.17 -12.49 -0.03
N GLU A 77 6.27 -11.91 -0.55
CA GLU A 77 7.14 -11.05 0.23
C GLU A 77 6.42 -9.76 0.68
N ALA A 78 5.65 -9.14 -0.21
CA ALA A 78 4.85 -7.98 0.13
C ALA A 78 3.82 -8.28 1.23
N ILE A 79 3.11 -9.40 1.14
CA ILE A 79 2.13 -9.83 2.18
C ILE A 79 2.83 -10.07 3.51
N ARG A 80 3.99 -10.74 3.51
CA ARG A 80 4.79 -10.95 4.72
C ARG A 80 5.19 -9.62 5.36
N ALA A 81 5.68 -8.68 4.57
CA ALA A 81 6.07 -7.35 5.04
C ALA A 81 4.87 -6.57 5.60
N LEU A 82 3.71 -6.62 4.94
CA LEU A 82 2.47 -6.00 5.44
C LEU A 82 2.04 -6.59 6.79
N LYS A 83 2.09 -7.91 6.98
CA LYS A 83 1.78 -8.56 8.27
C LYS A 83 2.76 -8.20 9.37
N SER A 84 4.05 -8.05 9.04
CA SER A 84 5.03 -7.56 10.01
C SER A 84 4.78 -6.11 10.41
N LEU A 85 4.35 -5.29 9.47
CA LEU A 85 3.98 -3.90 9.72
C LEU A 85 2.72 -3.79 10.59
N ASP A 86 1.69 -4.57 10.30
CA ASP A 86 0.46 -4.63 11.11
C ASP A 86 0.75 -5.01 12.57
N ARG A 87 1.63 -6.01 12.77
CA ARG A 87 2.11 -6.39 14.11
C ARG A 87 2.90 -5.27 14.77
N ALA A 88 3.77 -4.57 14.03
CA ALA A 88 4.52 -3.44 14.58
C ALA A 88 3.57 -2.32 15.05
N MET A 89 2.52 -2.01 14.27
CA MET A 89 1.52 -1.01 14.67
C MET A 89 0.69 -1.45 15.89
N THR A 90 0.40 -2.74 16.02
CA THR A 90 -0.48 -3.26 17.09
C THR A 90 0.26 -3.44 18.42
N PHE A 91 1.51 -3.94 18.38
CA PHE A 91 2.23 -4.37 19.58
C PHE A 91 3.45 -3.54 19.93
N ASN A 92 4.03 -2.80 18.98
CA ASN A 92 5.29 -2.08 19.19
C ASN A 92 5.20 -0.65 18.64
N ASN A 93 4.52 0.21 19.40
CA ASN A 93 4.32 1.61 19.03
C ASN A 93 5.66 2.31 18.75
N THR A 94 6.71 2.04 19.52
CA THR A 94 8.04 2.65 19.29
C THR A 94 8.59 2.33 17.91
N THR A 95 8.57 1.06 17.48
CA THR A 95 9.02 0.69 16.14
C THR A 95 8.18 1.36 15.05
N TRP A 96 6.84 1.42 15.23
CA TRP A 96 5.98 2.16 14.30
C TRP A 96 6.36 3.64 14.22
N GLN A 97 6.56 4.32 15.35
CA GLN A 97 6.98 5.72 15.38
C GLN A 97 8.29 5.96 14.63
N THR A 98 9.27 5.05 14.74
CA THR A 98 10.56 5.17 14.05
C THR A 98 10.45 5.01 12.54
N VAL A 99 9.60 4.09 12.06
CA VAL A 99 9.55 3.75 10.62
C VAL A 99 8.45 4.47 9.87
N ARG A 100 7.43 5.03 10.54
CA ARG A 100 6.26 5.64 9.87
C ARG A 100 6.65 6.79 8.95
N GLU A 101 7.62 7.61 9.34
CA GLU A 101 8.00 8.79 8.55
C GLU A 101 8.64 8.37 7.23
N SER A 102 9.61 7.46 7.28
CA SER A 102 10.28 6.94 6.09
C SER A 102 9.36 6.10 5.21
N LEU A 103 8.47 5.32 5.82
CA LEU A 103 7.50 4.50 5.11
C LEU A 103 6.42 5.33 4.41
N LEU A 104 5.95 6.40 5.05
CA LEU A 104 4.88 7.25 4.52
C LEU A 104 5.38 8.42 3.67
N ALA A 105 6.67 8.75 3.71
CA ALA A 105 7.27 9.80 2.88
C ALA A 105 6.92 9.65 1.38
N PRO A 106 6.99 8.45 0.76
CA PRO A 106 6.56 8.26 -0.63
C PRO A 106 5.09 8.59 -0.93
N PHE A 107 4.26 8.71 0.10
CA PHE A 107 2.81 8.87 -0.01
C PHE A 107 2.30 10.25 0.41
N GLY A 108 3.18 11.14 0.88
CA GLY A 108 2.80 12.46 1.40
C GLY A 108 3.02 12.63 2.90
N GLY A 109 3.70 11.68 3.55
CA GLY A 109 4.11 11.77 4.95
C GLY A 109 3.05 11.31 5.94
N VAL A 110 3.23 11.68 7.21
CA VAL A 110 2.42 11.23 8.35
C VAL A 110 0.93 11.59 8.24
N GLU A 111 0.58 12.60 7.46
CA GLU A 111 -0.82 12.96 7.16
C GLU A 111 -1.61 11.80 6.53
N MET A 112 -0.93 10.87 5.86
CA MET A 112 -1.54 9.69 5.25
C MET A 112 -1.71 8.52 6.22
N GLU A 113 -1.28 8.64 7.48
CA GLU A 113 -1.29 7.57 8.47
C GLU A 113 -2.70 6.99 8.68
N ARG A 114 -3.73 7.85 8.77
CA ARG A 114 -5.11 7.40 8.97
C ARG A 114 -5.62 6.58 7.79
N SER A 115 -5.43 7.08 6.56
CA SER A 115 -5.82 6.39 5.33
C SER A 115 -5.06 5.07 5.17
N PHE A 116 -3.78 5.08 5.50
CA PHE A 116 -2.93 3.90 5.48
C PHE A 116 -3.40 2.82 6.45
N LYS A 117 -3.66 3.17 7.71
CA LYS A 117 -4.17 2.24 8.73
C LYS A 117 -5.52 1.64 8.33
N ALA A 118 -6.43 2.45 7.81
CA ALA A 118 -7.73 1.98 7.32
C ALA A 118 -7.56 1.00 6.15
N ALA A 119 -6.66 1.31 5.20
CA ALA A 119 -6.36 0.44 4.07
C ALA A 119 -5.74 -0.89 4.49
N LEU A 120 -4.79 -0.86 5.43
CA LEU A 120 -4.12 -2.06 5.91
C LEU A 120 -5.09 -2.98 6.66
N TRP A 121 -5.90 -2.40 7.55
CA TRP A 121 -6.89 -3.15 8.32
C TRP A 121 -7.94 -3.83 7.41
N ALA A 122 -8.39 -3.14 6.37
CA ALA A 122 -9.32 -3.70 5.39
C ALA A 122 -8.71 -4.84 4.56
N ALA A 123 -7.39 -4.85 4.39
CA ALA A 123 -6.69 -5.81 3.55
C ALA A 123 -6.26 -7.10 4.26
N LEU A 124 -6.19 -7.08 5.60
CA LEU A 124 -5.67 -8.19 6.41
C LEU A 124 -6.75 -8.95 7.20
N LYS A 125 -8.02 -8.55 7.06
CA LYS A 125 -9.19 -9.26 7.57
C LYS A 125 -9.75 -10.21 6.53
#